data_AF-R9JIJ8-F1
#
_entry.id   AF-R9JIJ8-F1
#
_cell.length_a   1.000
_cell.length_b   1.000
_cell.length_c   1.000
_cell.angle_alpha   90.00
_cell.angle_beta   90.00
_cell.angle_gamma   90.00
#
_symmetry.space_group_name_H-M   'P 1'
#
loop_
_entity.id
_entity.type
_entity.pdbx_description
1 polymer ?
#
loop_
_entity_poly.entity_id
_entity_poly.type
_entity_poly.pdbx_seq_one_letter_code
_entity_poly.pdbx_strand_id
1 'polypeptide(L)'
;MKEKEISKLYNSITNVDNQFIEEAQTKTKKKNGWLKWAAMAACLCVALVAGVLFKISVPDVIIAPGFLTITVYAASSDEEITMQEGIGLPTDYKWSLAMSSRPGLPLKLSVTEYDDLSFEVSVDGGTLLLWEGNKITYLGSSFNTRNDTTVYWTNLSRTGESDFERYMGTTAYINIIIHEGENIVGYAVVEIYTNDLENEPAQTYSAKLLKSVSFPKANGEYQKITAEYVATEMEQIKSETQAGQR
;
A
#
# COMPACT_ATOMS: atom_id res chain seq x y z
N MET A 1 -46.31 -7.94 -75.70
CA MET A 1 -46.31 -6.82 -74.73
C MET A 1 -45.01 -6.07 -74.93
N LYS A 2 -44.90 -5.16 -75.90
CA LYS A 2 -45.37 -3.76 -75.99
C LYS A 2 -44.72 -2.86 -74.93
N GLU A 3 -43.78 -2.02 -75.37
CA GLU A 3 -43.03 -0.98 -74.63
C GLU A 3 -43.83 -0.17 -73.60
N LYS A 4 -45.16 -0.08 -73.76
CA LYS A 4 -46.08 0.54 -72.81
C LYS A 4 -46.12 -0.11 -71.43
N GLU A 5 -45.75 -1.39 -71.28
CA GLU A 5 -45.70 -2.04 -69.96
C GLU A 5 -44.36 -1.81 -69.25
N ILE A 6 -43.27 -1.70 -70.00
CA ILE A 6 -41.94 -1.40 -69.47
C ILE A 6 -41.87 0.06 -69.00
N SER A 7 -42.49 1.00 -69.73
CA SER A 7 -42.56 2.41 -69.29
C SER A 7 -43.43 2.60 -68.04
N LYS A 8 -44.47 1.77 -67.87
CA LYS A 8 -45.34 1.78 -66.68
C LYS A 8 -44.61 1.26 -65.44
N LEU A 9 -43.77 0.24 -65.59
CA LEU A 9 -42.92 -0.29 -64.52
C LEU A 9 -41.78 0.67 -64.16
N TYR A 10 -41.14 1.31 -65.15
CA TYR A 10 -40.07 2.28 -64.89
C TYR A 10 -40.61 3.49 -64.13
N ASN A 11 -41.75 4.05 -64.56
CA ASN A 11 -42.42 5.15 -63.85
C ASN A 11 -42.94 4.75 -62.45
N SER A 12 -43.23 3.48 -62.16
CA SER A 12 -43.61 3.06 -60.81
C SER A 12 -42.43 2.84 -59.87
N ILE A 13 -41.22 2.61 -60.40
CA ILE A 13 -40.00 2.41 -59.60
C ILE A 13 -39.30 3.74 -59.31
N THR A 14 -39.32 4.70 -60.24
CA THR A 14 -38.65 6.01 -60.07
C THR A 14 -39.53 7.08 -59.42
N ASN A 15 -40.85 6.83 -59.28
CA ASN A 15 -41.78 7.74 -58.61
C ASN A 15 -42.01 7.32 -57.14
N VAL A 16 -40.89 7.07 -56.44
CA VAL A 16 -40.90 7.02 -54.97
C VAL A 16 -41.01 8.47 -54.50
N ASP A 17 -42.16 8.80 -53.94
CA ASP A 17 -42.45 10.11 -53.38
C ASP A 17 -41.44 10.44 -52.28
N ASN A 18 -40.84 11.64 -52.33
CA ASN A 18 -39.83 12.09 -51.37
C ASN A 18 -40.36 12.08 -49.92
N GLN A 19 -41.69 12.07 -49.71
CA GLN A 19 -42.30 11.90 -48.41
C GLN A 19 -41.94 10.57 -47.71
N PHE A 20 -41.67 9.49 -48.45
CA PHE A 20 -41.31 8.19 -47.85
C PHE A 20 -39.82 8.05 -47.52
N ILE A 21 -38.96 8.86 -48.14
CA ILE A 21 -37.54 8.97 -47.77
C ILE A 21 -37.41 9.81 -46.49
N GLU A 22 -38.25 10.83 -46.33
CA GLU A 22 -38.30 11.67 -45.13
C GLU A 22 -38.93 10.92 -43.92
N GLU A 23 -39.90 10.03 -44.13
CA GLU A 23 -40.43 9.14 -43.07
C GLU A 23 -39.45 8.03 -42.63
N ALA A 24 -38.48 7.65 -43.47
CA ALA A 24 -37.45 6.68 -43.10
C ALA A 24 -36.26 7.32 -42.33
N GLN A 25 -36.02 8.63 -42.48
CA GLN A 25 -34.94 9.35 -41.80
C GLN A 25 -35.37 10.05 -40.49
N THR A 26 -36.69 10.15 -40.21
CA THR A 26 -37.21 10.85 -39.03
C THR A 26 -37.55 9.95 -37.83
N LYS A 27 -37.25 8.64 -37.87
CA LYS A 27 -37.15 7.80 -36.66
C LYS A 27 -35.74 7.84 -36.07
N THR A 28 -35.20 9.05 -35.89
CA THR A 28 -34.14 9.28 -34.92
C THR A 28 -34.74 9.07 -33.52
N LYS A 29 -34.22 8.07 -32.81
CA LYS A 29 -34.51 7.80 -31.39
C LYS A 29 -34.57 9.12 -30.62
N LYS A 30 -35.75 9.52 -30.14
CA LYS A 30 -35.86 10.44 -28.99
C LYS A 30 -35.20 9.72 -27.81
N LYS A 31 -33.92 10.04 -27.58
CA LYS A 31 -33.21 9.71 -26.34
C LYS A 31 -33.91 10.47 -25.23
N ASN A 32 -34.83 9.82 -24.53
CA ASN A 32 -35.37 10.33 -23.28
C ASN A 32 -34.21 10.40 -22.29
N GLY A 33 -33.67 11.62 -22.11
CA GLY A 33 -32.66 11.94 -21.11
C GLY A 33 -33.12 11.66 -19.67
N TRP A 34 -34.38 11.25 -19.47
CA TRP A 34 -34.94 10.98 -18.17
C TRP A 34 -34.48 9.65 -17.54
N LEU A 35 -34.11 8.65 -18.37
CA LEU A 35 -33.66 7.35 -17.86
C LEU A 35 -32.24 7.41 -17.25
N LYS A 36 -31.41 8.37 -17.69
CA LYS A 36 -30.04 8.52 -17.18
C LYS A 36 -30.00 9.09 -15.76
N TRP A 37 -30.94 9.98 -15.43
CA TRP A 37 -31.04 10.55 -14.09
C TRP A 37 -31.64 9.56 -13.09
N ALA A 38 -32.58 8.70 -13.52
CA ALA A 38 -33.12 7.63 -12.69
C ALA A 38 -32.07 6.58 -12.31
N ALA A 39 -31.19 6.19 -13.25
CA ALA A 39 -30.08 5.28 -12.96
C ALA A 39 -29.02 5.91 -12.04
N MET A 40 -28.70 7.19 -12.20
CA MET A 40 -27.79 7.91 -11.30
C MET A 40 -28.34 8.04 -9.88
N ALA A 41 -29.64 8.34 -9.74
CA ALA A 41 -30.30 8.41 -8.44
C ALA A 41 -30.39 7.04 -7.75
N ALA A 42 -30.67 5.97 -8.50
CA ALA A 42 -30.69 4.61 -7.96
C ALA A 42 -29.29 4.15 -7.52
N CYS A 43 -28.23 4.46 -8.28
CA CYS A 43 -26.85 4.15 -7.87
C CYS A 43 -26.40 4.97 -6.65
N LEU A 44 -26.86 6.22 -6.52
CA LEU A 44 -26.62 7.03 -5.32
C LEU A 44 -27.36 6.44 -4.11
N CYS A 45 -28.60 5.96 -4.28
CA CYS A 45 -29.35 5.30 -3.22
C CYS A 45 -28.74 3.95 -2.82
N VAL A 46 -28.24 3.15 -3.76
CA VAL A 46 -27.53 1.90 -3.44
C VAL A 46 -26.19 2.18 -2.77
N ALA A 47 -25.44 3.21 -3.18
CA ALA A 47 -24.20 3.61 -2.51
C ALA A 47 -24.44 4.18 -1.09
N LEU A 48 -25.52 4.93 -0.89
CA LEU A 48 -25.91 5.42 0.44
C LEU A 48 -26.45 4.28 1.33
N VAL A 49 -27.21 3.32 0.78
CA VAL A 49 -27.68 2.15 1.53
C VAL A 49 -26.54 1.18 1.83
N ALA A 50 -25.58 1.00 0.92
CA ALA A 50 -24.35 0.24 1.17
C ALA A 50 -23.46 0.96 2.22
N GLY A 51 -23.29 2.28 2.11
CA GLY A 51 -22.53 3.06 3.10
C GLY A 51 -23.18 3.12 4.49
N VAL A 52 -24.51 2.98 4.58
CA VAL A 52 -25.23 2.90 5.86
C VAL A 52 -25.21 1.48 6.44
N LEU A 53 -25.19 0.44 5.60
CA LEU A 53 -25.08 -0.97 6.04
C LEU A 53 -23.64 -1.36 6.40
N PHE A 54 -22.64 -0.73 5.78
CA PHE A 54 -21.25 -0.75 6.22
C PHE A 54 -20.95 0.44 7.14
N LYS A 55 -21.78 0.64 8.17
CA LYS A 55 -21.18 1.05 9.44
C LYS A 55 -20.31 -0.12 9.86
N ILE A 56 -19.04 -0.09 9.45
CA ILE A 56 -17.98 -0.78 10.17
C ILE A 56 -18.17 -0.29 11.59
N SER A 57 -18.81 -1.10 12.42
CA SER A 57 -18.73 -0.95 13.85
C SER A 57 -17.25 -1.13 14.09
N VAL A 58 -16.51 -0.02 14.12
CA VAL A 58 -15.16 -0.03 14.67
C VAL A 58 -15.39 -0.67 16.02
N PRO A 59 -14.87 -1.88 16.27
CA PRO A 59 -14.98 -2.46 17.59
C PRO A 59 -14.44 -1.41 18.55
N ASP A 60 -14.92 -1.37 19.79
CA ASP A 60 -14.29 -0.55 20.81
C ASP A 60 -12.90 -1.16 21.07
N VAL A 61 -11.94 -0.85 20.20
CA VAL A 61 -10.60 -1.41 20.18
C VAL A 61 -9.82 -0.66 21.23
N ILE A 62 -9.42 -1.38 22.27
CA ILE A 62 -8.56 -0.86 23.31
C ILE A 62 -7.14 -0.85 22.76
N ILE A 63 -6.54 0.32 22.67
CA ILE A 63 -5.15 0.51 22.24
C ILE A 63 -4.27 0.94 23.41
N ALA A 64 -3.01 0.55 23.37
CA ALA A 64 -1.97 0.99 24.30
C ALA A 64 -0.67 1.30 23.54
N PRO A 65 0.31 1.98 24.17
CA PRO A 65 1.64 2.11 23.59
C PRO A 65 2.21 0.75 23.18
N GLY A 66 2.87 0.69 22.02
CA GLY A 66 3.47 -0.53 21.53
C GLY A 66 4.64 -0.99 22.41
N PHE A 67 4.80 -2.31 22.50
CA PHE A 67 5.88 -2.97 23.23
C PHE A 67 7.04 -3.40 22.32
N LEU A 68 6.94 -3.17 21.00
CA LEU A 68 8.00 -3.48 20.05
C LEU A 68 9.18 -2.54 20.26
N THR A 69 10.34 -3.14 20.53
CA THR A 69 11.64 -2.47 20.52
C THR A 69 12.28 -2.67 19.16
N ILE A 70 12.63 -1.57 18.48
CA ILE A 70 13.42 -1.61 17.26
C ILE A 70 14.80 -1.04 17.56
N THR A 71 15.82 -1.87 17.39
CA THR A 71 17.22 -1.47 17.57
C THR A 71 17.90 -1.34 16.23
N VAL A 72 18.58 -0.22 16.01
CA VAL A 72 19.37 0.04 14.80
C VAL A 72 20.84 0.03 15.17
N TYR A 73 21.66 -0.50 14.25
CA TYR A 73 23.11 -0.54 14.38
C TYR A 73 23.75 0.54 13.53
N ALA A 74 24.83 1.12 14.03
CA ALA A 74 25.66 2.02 13.24
C ALA A 74 26.20 1.32 11.98
N ALA A 75 26.41 2.08 10.91
CA ALA A 75 26.84 1.54 9.62
C ALA A 75 28.28 0.95 9.65
N SER A 76 29.11 1.42 10.60
CA SER A 76 30.54 1.17 10.68
C SER A 76 31.01 0.61 12.03
N SER A 77 30.12 0.38 13.00
CA SER A 77 30.45 -0.17 14.31
C SER A 77 29.35 -1.11 14.83
N ASP A 78 29.60 -1.70 16.00
CA ASP A 78 28.63 -2.50 16.75
C ASP A 78 27.82 -1.66 17.74
N GLU A 79 27.85 -0.32 17.61
CA GLU A 79 27.01 0.54 18.42
C GLU A 79 25.54 0.39 18.01
N GLU A 80 24.68 0.36 19.03
CA GLU A 80 23.26 0.12 18.92
C GLU A 80 22.48 1.29 19.50
N ILE A 81 21.36 1.66 18.86
CA ILE A 81 20.40 2.60 19.40
C ILE A 81 18.98 2.07 19.26
N THR A 82 18.20 2.19 20.33
CA THR A 82 16.77 1.94 20.29
C THR A 82 16.05 3.12 19.66
N MET A 83 15.22 2.85 18.66
CA MET A 83 14.38 3.85 18.02
C MET A 83 13.32 4.36 19.01
N GLN A 84 13.05 5.66 18.97
CA GLN A 84 11.96 6.29 19.72
C GLN A 84 10.92 6.83 18.74
N GLU A 85 9.64 6.76 19.10
CA GLU A 85 8.55 7.29 18.26
C GLU A 85 8.77 8.77 17.93
N GLY A 86 8.66 9.12 16.65
CA GLY A 86 8.81 10.48 16.13
C GLY A 86 10.25 10.99 16.05
N ILE A 87 11.24 10.27 16.57
CA ILE A 87 12.64 10.70 16.59
C ILE A 87 13.42 9.98 15.49
N GLY A 88 14.02 10.77 14.60
CA GLY A 88 14.89 10.26 13.53
C GLY A 88 16.25 9.81 14.07
N LEU A 89 16.88 8.87 13.37
CA LEU A 89 18.20 8.38 13.76
C LEU A 89 19.29 9.49 13.71
N PRO A 90 20.27 9.44 14.63
CA PRO A 90 21.48 10.25 14.54
C PRO A 90 22.28 9.95 13.27
N THR A 91 23.15 10.88 12.87
CA THR A 91 23.94 10.79 11.62
C THR A 91 24.75 9.50 11.51
N ASP A 92 25.34 9.03 12.59
CA ASP A 92 26.23 7.84 12.59
C ASP A 92 25.48 6.51 12.35
N TYR A 93 24.14 6.54 12.44
CA TYR A 93 23.25 5.41 12.21
C TYR A 93 22.58 5.46 10.84
N LYS A 94 22.88 6.47 10.03
CA LYS A 94 22.39 6.53 8.66
C LYS A 94 23.15 5.52 7.80
N TRP A 95 22.46 4.97 6.81
CA TRP A 95 23.00 3.96 5.91
C TRP A 95 23.14 4.52 4.50
N SER A 96 24.27 4.26 3.84
CA SER A 96 24.42 4.41 2.41
C SER A 96 25.10 3.17 1.83
N LEU A 97 24.80 2.87 0.57
CA LEU A 97 25.41 1.75 -0.14
C LEU A 97 26.94 1.86 -0.23
N ALA A 98 27.45 3.10 -0.36
CA ALA A 98 28.87 3.36 -0.56
C ALA A 98 29.70 3.33 0.74
N MET A 99 29.08 3.55 1.90
CA MET A 99 29.80 3.75 3.16
C MET A 99 29.57 2.64 4.19
N SER A 100 28.61 1.76 3.98
CA SER A 100 28.20 0.78 4.99
C SER A 100 28.83 -0.58 4.74
N SER A 101 29.28 -1.22 5.82
CA SER A 101 29.74 -2.61 5.80
C SER A 101 28.59 -3.63 5.72
N ARG A 102 27.36 -3.16 5.92
CA ARG A 102 26.13 -3.94 5.96
C ARG A 102 25.35 -3.79 4.66
N PRO A 103 24.68 -4.84 4.17
CA PRO A 103 23.94 -4.83 2.89
C PRO A 103 22.68 -3.95 2.87
N GLY A 104 22.29 -3.42 4.03
CA GLY A 104 21.15 -2.51 4.20
C GLY A 104 21.17 -1.83 5.57
N LEU A 105 20.23 -0.93 5.81
CA LEU A 105 19.96 -0.35 7.13
C LEU A 105 19.41 -1.45 8.05
N PRO A 106 20.11 -1.82 9.14
CA PRO A 106 19.70 -2.91 10.01
C PRO A 106 18.64 -2.47 11.02
N LEU A 107 17.54 -3.21 11.11
CA LEU A 107 16.46 -3.03 12.08
C LEU A 107 16.23 -4.36 12.82
N LYS A 108 16.71 -4.46 14.05
CA LYS A 108 16.45 -5.61 14.92
C LYS A 108 15.11 -5.44 15.63
N LEU A 109 14.21 -6.39 15.40
CA LEU A 109 12.86 -6.42 15.96
C LEU A 109 12.87 -7.27 17.24
N SER A 110 12.61 -6.67 18.39
CA SER A 110 12.68 -7.37 19.68
C SER A 110 11.49 -7.03 20.58
N VAL A 111 11.00 -8.03 21.30
CA VAL A 111 9.98 -7.91 22.34
C VAL A 111 10.42 -8.73 23.54
N THR A 112 10.29 -8.18 24.74
CA THR A 112 10.71 -8.86 25.99
C THR A 112 9.54 -9.41 26.79
N GLU A 113 8.31 -8.98 26.48
CA GLU A 113 7.11 -9.26 27.27
C GLU A 113 6.43 -10.60 26.91
N TYR A 114 6.83 -11.23 25.81
CA TYR A 114 6.19 -12.42 25.25
C TYR A 114 7.23 -13.40 24.69
N ASP A 115 6.99 -14.70 24.90
CA ASP A 115 7.96 -15.76 24.55
C ASP A 115 7.77 -16.32 23.13
N ASP A 116 6.57 -16.22 22.53
CA ASP A 116 6.24 -16.83 21.23
C ASP A 116 5.56 -15.84 20.27
N LEU A 117 6.31 -14.79 19.91
CA LEU A 117 5.86 -13.81 18.94
C LEU A 117 6.43 -14.06 17.55
N SER A 118 5.59 -13.78 16.56
CA SER A 118 5.99 -13.66 15.16
C SER A 118 5.66 -12.28 14.62
N PHE A 119 6.40 -11.88 13.60
CA PHE A 119 6.24 -10.60 12.92
C PHE A 119 5.93 -10.87 11.45
N GLU A 120 4.83 -10.32 10.97
CA GLU A 120 4.61 -10.14 9.53
C GLU A 120 5.18 -8.78 9.15
N VAL A 121 6.23 -8.78 8.32
CA VAL A 121 6.93 -7.57 7.91
C VAL A 121 6.72 -7.36 6.42
N SER A 122 6.31 -6.15 6.04
CA SER A 122 6.16 -5.75 4.64
C SER A 122 6.83 -4.40 4.38
N VAL A 123 7.11 -4.14 3.11
CA VAL A 123 7.74 -2.89 2.67
C VAL A 123 6.99 -2.23 1.53
N ASP A 124 6.84 -0.92 1.62
CA ASP A 124 6.40 -0.03 0.55
C ASP A 124 7.58 0.87 0.16
N GLY A 125 8.26 0.51 -0.93
CA GLY A 125 9.47 1.20 -1.41
C GLY A 125 10.79 0.58 -0.93
N GLY A 126 11.72 0.37 -1.86
CA GLY A 126 12.97 -0.35 -1.59
C GLY A 126 12.75 -1.87 -1.46
N THR A 127 13.72 -2.55 -0.84
CA THR A 127 13.72 -4.00 -0.67
C THR A 127 14.15 -4.39 0.74
N LEU A 128 13.55 -5.44 1.29
CA LEU A 128 13.99 -6.08 2.53
C LEU A 128 14.89 -7.27 2.24
N LEU A 129 15.85 -7.50 3.12
CA LEU A 129 16.74 -8.66 3.07
C LEU A 129 17.08 -9.20 4.45
N LEU A 130 17.46 -10.47 4.48
CA LEU A 130 18.13 -11.10 5.61
C LEU A 130 19.60 -11.29 5.28
N TRP A 131 20.45 -11.11 6.29
CA TRP A 131 21.89 -11.28 6.18
C TRP A 131 22.42 -12.17 7.30
N GLU A 132 22.89 -13.37 6.92
CA GLU A 132 23.43 -14.36 7.84
C GLU A 132 24.82 -14.78 7.36
N GLY A 133 25.86 -14.48 8.17
CA GLY A 133 27.25 -14.67 7.76
C GLY A 133 27.56 -13.89 6.49
N ASN A 134 27.85 -14.59 5.39
CA ASN A 134 28.13 -13.98 4.07
C ASN A 134 26.99 -14.14 3.06
N LYS A 135 25.81 -14.60 3.49
CA LYS A 135 24.68 -14.87 2.61
C LYS A 135 23.61 -13.78 2.74
N ILE A 136 23.28 -13.15 1.61
CA ILE A 136 22.17 -12.22 1.49
C ILE A 136 20.97 -12.96 0.90
N THR A 137 19.83 -12.85 1.57
CA THR A 137 18.55 -13.37 1.07
C THR A 137 17.60 -12.20 0.86
N TYR A 138 17.31 -11.89 -0.41
CA TYR A 138 16.31 -10.88 -0.78
C TYR A 138 14.91 -11.42 -0.48
N LEU A 139 14.11 -10.60 0.18
CA LEU A 139 12.76 -10.95 0.60
C LEU A 139 11.75 -10.38 -0.40
N GLY A 140 10.56 -10.99 -0.44
CA GLY A 140 9.43 -10.45 -1.19
C GLY A 140 8.87 -9.17 -0.56
N SER A 141 7.73 -8.71 -1.08
CA SER A 141 7.02 -7.54 -0.55
C SER A 141 6.56 -7.72 0.90
N SER A 142 6.34 -8.97 1.33
CA SER A 142 6.09 -9.34 2.72
C SER A 142 6.73 -10.69 3.06
N PHE A 143 7.02 -10.89 4.35
CA PHE A 143 7.52 -12.15 4.88
C PHE A 143 7.24 -12.24 6.39
N ASN A 144 7.29 -13.46 6.93
CA ASN A 144 7.16 -13.71 8.36
C ASN A 144 8.53 -13.97 8.99
N THR A 145 8.74 -13.43 10.19
CA THR A 145 9.92 -13.69 10.99
C THR A 145 9.61 -13.78 12.48
N ARG A 146 10.63 -14.06 13.30
CA ARG A 146 10.52 -14.26 14.75
C ARG A 146 11.12 -13.11 15.54
N ASN A 147 10.89 -13.13 16.84
CA ASN A 147 11.57 -12.29 17.81
C ASN A 147 13.10 -12.30 17.62
N ASP A 148 13.74 -11.18 17.93
CA ASP A 148 15.18 -10.93 17.79
C ASP A 148 15.76 -11.00 16.36
N THR A 149 14.92 -11.03 15.32
CA THR A 149 15.41 -10.99 13.93
C THR A 149 15.90 -9.60 13.55
N THR A 150 17.07 -9.51 12.92
CA THR A 150 17.52 -8.29 12.21
C THR A 150 17.10 -8.34 10.75
N VAL A 151 16.20 -7.42 10.38
CA VAL A 151 15.77 -7.19 9.01
C VAL A 151 16.57 -6.01 8.46
N TYR A 152 16.98 -6.09 7.20
CA TYR A 152 17.74 -5.02 6.56
C TYR A 152 16.91 -4.40 5.45
N TRP A 153 16.88 -3.07 5.39
CA TRP A 153 16.29 -2.34 4.27
C TRP A 153 17.37 -1.81 3.34
N THR A 154 17.16 -1.89 2.03
CA THR A 154 18.06 -1.35 1.02
C THR A 154 17.29 -0.69 -0.11
N ASN A 155 17.91 0.30 -0.76
CA ASN A 155 17.39 0.90 -1.99
C ASN A 155 17.72 0.06 -3.24
N LEU A 156 18.34 -1.12 -3.11
CA LEU A 156 18.66 -2.01 -4.23
C LEU A 156 17.73 -3.24 -4.27
N SER A 157 16.99 -3.38 -5.36
CA SER A 157 16.13 -4.51 -5.65
C SER A 157 16.79 -5.45 -6.66
N ARG A 158 16.75 -6.76 -6.42
CA ARG A 158 17.31 -7.74 -7.36
C ARG A 158 16.26 -8.13 -8.41
N THR A 159 16.55 -7.92 -9.69
CA THR A 159 15.64 -8.23 -10.81
C THR A 159 16.08 -9.41 -11.68
N GLY A 160 17.30 -9.91 -11.48
CA GLY A 160 17.86 -11.09 -12.14
C GLY A 160 18.94 -11.79 -11.31
N GLU A 161 19.75 -12.65 -11.93
CA GLU A 161 20.93 -13.24 -11.25
C GLU A 161 22.05 -12.20 -11.03
N SER A 162 22.19 -11.24 -11.95
CA SER A 162 23.22 -10.18 -11.93
C SER A 162 22.65 -8.75 -11.94
N ASP A 163 21.34 -8.60 -12.10
CA ASP A 163 20.72 -7.31 -12.39
C ASP A 163 20.06 -6.73 -11.14
N PHE A 164 20.29 -5.43 -10.93
CA PHE A 164 19.76 -4.67 -9.82
C PHE A 164 19.07 -3.41 -10.32
N GLU A 165 17.89 -3.16 -9.78
CA GLU A 165 17.17 -1.90 -9.93
C GLU A 165 17.28 -1.10 -8.64
N ARG A 166 17.40 0.21 -8.76
CA ARG A 166 17.51 1.10 -7.60
C ARG A 166 16.18 1.82 -7.37
N TYR A 167 15.74 1.79 -6.12
CA TYR A 167 14.65 2.59 -5.63
C TYR A 167 15.05 4.08 -5.54
N MET A 168 14.33 4.93 -6.28
CA MET A 168 14.61 6.37 -6.43
C MET A 168 13.68 7.28 -5.62
N GLY A 169 12.85 6.72 -4.74
CA GLY A 169 11.96 7.52 -3.90
C GLY A 169 12.69 8.13 -2.70
N THR A 170 12.17 9.26 -2.22
CA THR A 170 12.65 9.92 -0.99
C THR A 170 12.22 9.20 0.28
N THR A 171 11.12 8.43 0.21
CA THR A 171 10.43 7.90 1.39
C THR A 171 9.90 6.49 1.12
N ALA A 172 10.29 5.54 1.97
CA ALA A 172 9.76 4.19 2.01
C ALA A 172 9.19 3.87 3.40
N TYR A 173 8.34 2.85 3.49
CA TYR A 173 7.73 2.42 4.75
C TYR A 173 7.91 0.93 4.99
N ILE A 174 8.26 0.58 6.22
CA ILE A 174 8.24 -0.80 6.69
C ILE A 174 7.06 -0.94 7.64
N ASN A 175 6.14 -1.85 7.32
CA ASN A 175 4.99 -2.16 8.16
C ASN A 175 5.25 -3.48 8.87
N ILE A 176 4.99 -3.50 10.18
CA ILE A 176 5.23 -4.66 11.04
C ILE A 176 3.91 -4.97 11.75
N ILE A 177 3.38 -6.16 11.55
CA ILE A 177 2.24 -6.69 12.32
C ILE A 177 2.78 -7.73 13.29
N ILE A 178 2.38 -7.65 14.56
CA ILE A 178 2.88 -8.49 15.64
C ILE A 178 1.80 -9.50 16.00
N HIS A 179 2.16 -10.77 15.99
CA HIS A 179 1.26 -11.89 16.24
C HIS A 179 1.69 -12.71 17.46
N GLU A 180 0.70 -13.07 18.28
CA GLU A 180 0.82 -14.13 19.29
C GLU A 180 -0.12 -15.27 18.90
N GLY A 181 0.45 -16.36 18.37
CA GLY A 181 -0.30 -17.36 17.62
C GLY A 181 -1.05 -16.74 16.44
N GLU A 182 -2.36 -16.97 16.35
CA GLU A 182 -3.22 -16.44 15.28
C GLU A 182 -3.73 -15.01 15.55
N ASN A 183 -3.43 -14.43 16.72
CA ASN A 183 -4.00 -13.15 17.14
C ASN A 183 -3.03 -12.02 16.81
N ILE A 184 -3.54 -10.93 16.23
CA ILE A 184 -2.79 -9.68 16.12
C ILE A 184 -2.78 -8.99 17.49
N VAL A 185 -1.59 -8.76 18.02
CA VAL A 185 -1.37 -8.16 19.35
C VAL A 185 -0.73 -6.78 19.27
N GLY A 186 -0.33 -6.33 18.07
CA GLY A 186 0.17 -4.99 17.85
C GLY A 186 0.62 -4.75 16.42
N TYR A 187 1.05 -3.53 16.14
CA TYR A 187 1.66 -3.16 14.88
C TYR A 187 2.64 -1.99 15.05
N ALA A 188 3.52 -1.80 14.08
CA ALA A 188 4.39 -0.65 14.00
C ALA A 188 4.63 -0.21 12.56
N VAL A 189 4.92 1.08 12.38
CA VAL A 189 5.27 1.69 11.09
C VAL A 189 6.60 2.41 11.22
N VAL A 190 7.56 2.04 10.39
CA VAL A 190 8.86 2.71 10.29
C VAL A 190 8.93 3.46 8.96
N GLU A 191 9.24 4.75 9.01
CA GLU A 191 9.60 5.56 7.85
C GLU A 191 11.09 5.40 7.59
N ILE A 192 11.44 5.08 6.35
CA ILE A 192 12.78 5.23 5.80
C ILE A 192 12.77 6.46 4.91
N TYR A 193 13.72 7.38 5.08
CA TYR A 193 13.76 8.60 4.30
C TYR A 193 15.17 9.02 3.92
N THR A 194 15.26 9.76 2.82
CA THR A 194 16.48 10.45 2.39
C THR A 194 16.14 11.87 1.95
N ASN A 195 17.01 12.81 2.32
CA ASN A 195 16.99 14.18 1.81
C ASN A 195 18.11 14.40 0.77
N ASP A 196 18.71 13.31 0.30
CA ASP A 196 20.00 13.31 -0.38
C ASP A 196 19.96 12.57 -1.71
N LEU A 197 18.84 12.66 -2.43
CA LEU A 197 18.65 11.93 -3.69
C LEU A 197 19.68 12.30 -4.76
N GLU A 198 20.16 13.54 -4.76
CA GLU A 198 21.11 14.07 -5.76
C GLU A 198 22.51 13.44 -5.65
N ASN A 199 22.88 12.89 -4.48
CA ASN A 199 24.20 12.31 -4.23
C ASN A 199 24.31 10.84 -4.68
N GLU A 200 23.76 10.51 -5.84
CA GLU A 200 23.84 9.15 -6.40
C GLU A 200 25.29 8.73 -6.70
N PRO A 201 25.74 7.50 -6.34
CA PRO A 201 25.06 6.42 -5.61
C PRO A 201 25.28 6.44 -4.08
N ALA A 202 25.88 7.50 -3.55
CA ALA A 202 26.22 7.67 -2.14
C ALA A 202 25.07 8.22 -1.29
N GLN A 203 23.83 8.10 -1.77
CA GLN A 203 22.67 8.61 -1.04
C GLN A 203 22.60 7.99 0.34
N THR A 204 22.34 8.86 1.30
CA THR A 204 22.24 8.47 2.70
C THR A 204 20.78 8.37 3.12
N TYR A 205 20.41 7.24 3.69
CA TYR A 205 19.09 6.92 4.21
C TYR A 205 19.09 6.88 5.73
N SER A 206 18.00 7.34 6.32
CA SER A 206 17.74 7.34 7.76
C SER A 206 16.41 6.66 8.02
N ALA A 207 16.14 6.33 9.29
CA ALA A 207 14.84 5.81 9.71
C ALA A 207 14.24 6.64 10.84
N LYS A 208 12.92 6.52 10.99
CA LYS A 208 12.13 7.05 12.10
C LYS A 208 11.00 6.08 12.41
N LEU A 209 10.81 5.72 13.68
CA LEU A 209 9.65 4.96 14.10
C LEU A 209 8.47 5.95 14.16
N LEU A 210 7.48 5.78 13.30
CA LEU A 210 6.33 6.69 13.27
C LEU A 210 5.36 6.36 14.41
N LYS A 211 5.05 5.07 14.56
CA LYS A 211 4.11 4.59 15.57
C LYS A 211 4.37 3.11 15.89
N SER A 212 4.16 2.74 17.14
CA SER A 212 4.09 1.38 17.66
C SER A 212 2.87 1.30 18.58
N VAL A 213 1.98 0.34 18.31
CA VAL A 213 0.70 0.18 19.02
C VAL A 213 0.57 -1.26 19.47
N SER A 214 0.01 -1.45 20.67
CA SER A 214 -0.38 -2.76 21.18
C SER A 214 -1.89 -2.86 21.39
N PHE A 215 -2.40 -4.07 21.26
CA PHE A 215 -3.79 -4.44 21.51
C PHE A 215 -3.84 -5.32 22.77
N PRO A 216 -3.95 -4.72 23.97
CA PRO A 216 -4.03 -5.48 25.22
C PRO A 216 -5.25 -6.39 25.25
N LYS A 217 -5.19 -7.46 26.04
CA LYS A 217 -6.34 -8.33 26.27
C LYS A 217 -7.48 -7.56 26.95
N ALA A 218 -8.70 -7.70 26.42
CA ALA A 218 -9.91 -7.17 27.04
C ALA A 218 -10.56 -8.29 27.86
N ASN A 219 -10.75 -8.08 29.17
CA ASN A 219 -11.28 -9.11 30.08
C ASN A 219 -10.51 -10.45 30.04
N GLY A 220 -9.21 -10.41 29.76
CA GLY A 220 -8.35 -11.61 29.68
C GLY A 220 -8.38 -12.33 28.33
N GLU A 221 -9.16 -11.87 27.35
CA GLU A 221 -9.22 -12.43 26.00
C GLU A 221 -8.58 -11.51 24.96
N TYR A 222 -8.05 -12.10 23.88
CA TYR A 222 -7.56 -11.32 22.74
C TYR A 222 -8.71 -10.57 22.07
N GLN A 223 -8.44 -9.32 21.71
CA GLN A 223 -9.36 -8.53 20.91
C GLN A 223 -9.42 -9.10 19.49
N LYS A 224 -10.60 -9.05 18.86
CA LYS A 224 -10.78 -9.48 17.47
C LYS A 224 -10.30 -8.39 16.52
N ILE A 225 -8.99 -8.34 16.31
CA ILE A 225 -8.34 -7.41 15.40
C ILE A 225 -8.23 -8.06 14.02
N THR A 226 -8.62 -7.35 12.96
CA THR A 226 -8.50 -7.84 11.57
C THR A 226 -7.30 -7.21 10.87
N ALA A 227 -6.78 -7.87 9.84
CA ALA A 227 -5.69 -7.35 9.03
C ALA A 227 -6.09 -6.06 8.29
N GLU A 228 -7.36 -5.95 7.86
CA GLU A 228 -7.88 -4.76 7.18
C GLU A 228 -7.92 -3.54 8.10
N TYR A 229 -8.27 -3.74 9.38
CA TYR A 229 -8.22 -2.66 10.38
C TYR A 229 -6.79 -2.14 10.53
N VAL A 230 -5.83 -3.04 10.77
CA VAL A 230 -4.42 -2.68 10.95
C VAL A 230 -3.84 -2.03 9.70
N ALA A 231 -4.14 -2.56 8.51
CA ALA A 231 -3.74 -1.95 7.23
C ALA A 231 -4.26 -0.51 7.11
N THR A 232 -5.53 -0.27 7.44
CA THR A 232 -6.14 1.07 7.41
C THR A 232 -5.45 2.04 8.37
N GLU A 233 -5.19 1.61 9.61
CA GLU A 233 -4.47 2.43 10.61
C GLU A 233 -3.04 2.77 10.14
N MET A 234 -2.32 1.81 9.58
CA MET A 234 -0.97 2.03 9.07
C MET A 234 -0.95 3.00 7.87
N GLU A 235 -1.92 2.91 6.96
CA GLU A 235 -2.05 3.85 5.84
C GLU A 235 -2.41 5.28 6.31
N GLN A 236 -3.23 5.39 7.35
CA GLN A 236 -3.54 6.69 7.95
C GLN A 236 -2.26 7.34 8.53
N ILE A 237 -1.45 6.59 9.27
CA ILE A 237 -0.17 7.08 9.84
C ILE A 237 0.77 7.61 8.75
N LYS A 238 0.88 6.87 7.63
CA LYS A 238 1.71 7.30 6.47
C LYS A 238 1.17 8.60 5.87
N SER A 239 -0.14 8.68 5.68
CA SER A 239 -0.80 9.84 5.07
C SER A 239 -0.66 11.11 5.92
N GLU A 240 -0.82 11.01 7.24
CA GLU A 240 -0.63 12.12 8.18
C GLU A 240 0.81 12.63 8.17
N THR A 241 1.79 11.72 8.09
CA THR A 241 3.21 12.06 8.01
C THR A 241 3.53 12.84 6.73
N GLN A 242 3.01 12.39 5.59
CA GLN A 242 3.20 13.09 4.31
C GLN A 242 2.52 14.46 4.28
N ALA A 243 1.36 14.61 4.93
CA ALA A 243 0.67 15.89 5.04
C ALA A 243 1.44 16.89 5.91
N GLY A 244 2.08 16.43 6.99
CA GLY A 244 2.90 17.27 7.87
C GLY A 244 4.24 17.72 7.27
N GLN A 245 4.67 17.11 6.17
CA GLN A 245 5.91 17.45 5.44
C GLN A 245 5.70 18.47 4.31
N ARG A 246 4.44 18.85 3.99
CA ARG A 246 4.09 19.85 2.96
C ARG A 246 3.89 21.24 3.56
#